data_AF-A0A7W3U2S5-F1
#
_entry.id   AF-A0A7W3U2S5-F1
#
_cell.length_a   1.000
_cell.length_b   1.000
_cell.length_c   1.000
_cell.angle_alpha   90.00
_cell.angle_beta   90.00
_cell.angle_gamma   90.00
#
_symmetry.space_group_name_H-M   'P 1'
#
loop_
_entity.id
_entity.type
_entity.pdbx_description
1 polymer ?
#
loop_
_entity_poly.entity_id
_entity_poly.type
_entity_poly.pdbx_seq_one_letter_code
_entity_poly.pdbx_strand_id
1 'polypeptide(L)'
;MNLIYARSFATARAFAHTEELMPGDWKWIQDADTIRQYPRAHIYKLPRWQENPHRVWIDAALQRAADAHRLGLLTDIELGSDTLGISGA
;
A
#
# COMPACT_ATOMS: atom_id res chain seq x y z
N MET A 1 5.83 -8.80 -6.10
CA MET A 1 6.25 -7.99 -4.94
C MET A 1 5.14 -7.02 -4.60
N ASN A 2 4.72 -7.02 -3.33
CA ASN A 2 3.62 -6.24 -2.78
C ASN A 2 4.15 -5.26 -1.73
N LEU A 3 3.93 -3.97 -1.90
CA LEU A 3 4.24 -2.96 -0.91
C LEU A 3 3.00 -2.68 -0.07
N ILE A 4 3.16 -2.70 1.25
CA ILE A 4 2.07 -2.47 2.18
C ILE A 4 2.29 -1.09 2.79
N TYR A 5 1.44 -0.14 2.42
CA TYR A 5 1.43 1.20 2.98
C TYR A 5 0.52 1.23 4.21
N ALA A 6 1.15 1.18 5.39
CA ALA A 6 0.45 1.10 6.67
C ALA A 6 1.11 2.00 7.71
N ARG A 7 0.38 2.27 8.81
CA ARG A 7 0.89 3.06 9.94
C ARG A 7 2.05 2.42 10.70
N SER A 8 2.18 1.09 10.69
CA SER A 8 3.23 0.36 11.40
C SER A 8 3.50 -1.01 10.77
N PHE A 9 4.69 -1.56 11.05
CA PHE A 9 5.05 -2.92 10.64
C PHE A 9 4.07 -3.97 11.14
N ALA A 10 3.59 -3.84 12.38
CA ALA A 10 2.64 -4.79 12.96
C ALA A 10 1.33 -4.82 12.17
N THR A 11 0.81 -3.65 11.77
CA THR A 11 -0.38 -3.56 10.91
C THR A 11 -0.13 -4.14 9.52
N ALA A 12 1.02 -3.85 8.92
CA ALA A 12 1.38 -4.42 7.61
C ALA A 12 1.51 -5.95 7.65
N ARG A 13 2.15 -6.49 8.69
CA ARG A 13 2.31 -7.93 8.90
C ARG A 13 0.97 -8.63 9.13
N ALA A 14 0.08 -8.03 9.93
CA ALA A 14 -1.24 -8.58 10.18
C ALA A 14 -2.05 -8.69 8.89
N PHE A 15 -2.04 -7.64 8.06
CA PHE A 15 -2.67 -7.67 6.74
C PHE A 15 -2.05 -8.71 5.81
N ALA A 16 -0.72 -8.78 5.73
CA ALA A 16 -0.03 -9.78 4.92
C ALA A 16 -0.42 -11.21 5.32
N HIS A 17 -0.62 -11.46 6.61
CA HIS A 17 -1.11 -12.75 7.10
C HIS A 17 -2.57 -13.00 6.69
N THR A 18 -3.45 -12.01 6.78
CA THR A 18 -4.87 -12.13 6.38
C THR A 18 -5.03 -12.40 4.89
N GLU A 19 -4.22 -11.76 4.05
CA GLU A 19 -4.22 -11.94 2.59
C GLU A 19 -3.34 -13.12 2.12
N GLU A 20 -2.85 -13.95 3.05
CA GLU A 20 -2.00 -15.12 2.76
C GLU A 20 -0.74 -14.77 1.92
N LEU A 21 -0.20 -13.55 2.07
CA LEU A 21 1.01 -13.12 1.39
C LEU A 21 2.24 -13.81 1.97
N MET A 22 2.97 -14.54 1.13
CA MET A 22 4.16 -15.28 1.54
C MET A 22 5.28 -14.34 2.03
N PRO A 23 6.08 -14.74 3.04
CA PRO A 23 7.28 -14.00 3.42
C PRO A 23 8.23 -13.82 2.21
N GLY A 24 8.60 -12.58 1.92
CA GLY A 24 9.42 -12.22 0.75
C GLY A 24 8.62 -11.71 -0.46
N ASP A 25 7.32 -11.97 -0.52
CA ASP A 25 6.44 -11.39 -1.54
C ASP A 25 5.86 -10.03 -1.15
N TRP A 26 6.11 -9.58 0.08
CA TRP A 26 5.67 -8.28 0.56
C TRP A 26 6.72 -7.50 1.34
N LYS A 27 6.57 -6.18 1.38
CA LYS A 27 7.40 -5.27 2.19
C LYS A 27 6.57 -4.11 2.72
N TRP A 28 6.76 -3.75 4.00
CA TRP A 28 6.15 -2.55 4.58
C TRP A 28 6.87 -1.29 4.07
N ILE A 29 6.10 -0.27 3.66
CA ILE A 29 6.65 1.01 3.22
C ILE A 29 7.00 1.86 4.44
N GLN A 30 8.30 1.93 4.75
CA GLN A 30 8.86 2.73 5.83
C GLN A 30 9.25 4.14 5.37
N ASP A 31 9.64 4.25 4.09
CA ASP A 31 10.20 5.44 3.50
C ASP A 31 10.00 5.46 1.98
N ALA A 32 10.34 6.58 1.36
CA ALA A 32 10.28 6.79 -0.08
C ALA A 32 11.23 5.90 -0.90
N ASP A 33 12.32 5.41 -0.31
CA ASP A 33 13.32 4.58 -0.99
C ASP A 33 12.71 3.21 -1.33
N THR A 34 11.89 2.67 -0.42
CA THR A 34 11.16 1.41 -0.65
C THR A 34 10.37 1.43 -1.96
N ILE A 35 9.73 2.55 -2.32
CA ILE A 35 9.00 2.68 -3.59
C ILE A 35 9.95 2.72 -4.79
N ARG A 36 11.12 3.37 -4.63
CA ARG A 36 12.13 3.48 -5.69
C ARG A 36 12.79 2.13 -6.01
N GLN A 37 13.01 1.30 -4.99
CA GLN A 37 13.56 -0.05 -5.15
C GLN A 37 12.60 -0.99 -5.86
N TYR A 38 11.29 -0.78 -5.69
CA TYR A 38 10.25 -1.63 -6.23
C TYR A 38 9.25 -0.84 -7.08
N PRO A 39 9.69 -0.25 -8.20
CA PRO A 39 8.87 0.67 -8.98
C PRO A 39 7.55 0.03 -9.41
N ARG A 40 7.59 -1.23 -9.85
CA ARG A 40 6.43 -1.99 -10.38
C ARG A 40 5.67 -2.81 -9.34
N ALA A 41 5.94 -2.63 -8.06
CA ALA A 41 5.23 -3.39 -7.04
C ALA A 41 3.76 -2.96 -6.94
N HIS A 42 2.90 -3.91 -6.58
CA HIS A 42 1.52 -3.61 -6.21
C HIS A 42 1.50 -2.99 -4.82
N ILE A 43 0.64 -2.00 -4.61
CA ILE A 43 0.62 -1.21 -3.39
C ILE A 43 -0.71 -1.37 -2.70
N TYR A 44 -0.70 -1.90 -1.50
CA TYR A 44 -1.87 -1.99 -0.62
C TYR A 44 -1.82 -0.85 0.37
N LYS A 45 -2.79 0.05 0.28
CA LYS A 45 -2.91 1.21 1.15
C LYS A 45 -3.92 0.91 2.23
N LEU A 46 -3.44 0.67 3.44
CA LEU A 46 -4.25 0.21 4.55
C LEU A 46 -4.91 1.37 5.28
N PRO A 47 -5.99 1.13 6.05
CA PRO A 47 -6.60 2.16 6.84
C PRO A 47 -5.63 2.82 7.81
N ARG A 48 -5.88 4.10 8.08
CA ARG A 48 -5.06 4.91 9.00
C ARG A 48 -3.59 5.02 8.56
N TRP A 49 -3.27 4.73 7.30
CA TRP A 49 -1.94 4.95 6.73
C TRP A 49 -1.44 6.40 6.92
N GLN A 50 -2.36 7.36 7.01
CA GLN A 50 -2.04 8.77 7.28
C GLN A 50 -1.40 9.00 8.65
N GLU A 51 -1.54 8.06 9.60
CA GLU A 51 -0.87 8.07 10.90
C GLU A 51 0.62 7.67 10.77
N ASN A 52 1.09 7.25 9.59
CA ASN A 52 2.50 6.95 9.36
C ASN A 52 3.33 8.25 9.42
N PRO A 53 4.39 8.31 10.25
CA PRO A 53 5.19 9.54 10.42
C PRO A 53 5.88 10.00 9.13
N HIS A 54 6.18 9.08 8.21
CA HIS A 54 6.87 9.38 6.94
C HIS A 54 5.90 9.59 5.78
N ARG A 55 4.60 9.73 6.06
CA ARG A 55 3.53 9.77 5.07
C ARG A 55 3.79 10.77 3.94
N VAL A 56 4.11 12.01 4.27
CA VAL A 56 4.31 13.07 3.26
C VAL A 56 5.37 12.69 2.24
N TRP A 57 6.47 12.07 2.68
CA TRP A 57 7.56 11.65 1.81
C TRP A 57 7.19 10.44 0.97
N ILE A 58 6.45 9.50 1.56
CA ILE A 58 5.94 8.30 0.89
C ILE A 58 4.93 8.69 -0.18
N ASP A 59 3.94 9.53 0.13
CA ASP A 59 2.95 10.05 -0.83
C ASP A 59 3.62 10.75 -2.01
N ALA A 60 4.61 11.61 -1.74
CA ALA A 60 5.36 12.27 -2.80
C ALA A 60 6.13 11.27 -3.69
N ALA A 61 6.65 10.18 -3.12
CA ALA A 61 7.32 9.13 -3.89
C ALA A 61 6.34 8.29 -4.71
N LEU A 62 5.16 7.98 -4.16
CA LEU A 62 4.07 7.32 -4.88
C LEU A 62 3.60 8.16 -6.06
N GLN A 63 3.37 9.46 -5.84
CA GLN A 63 2.96 10.38 -6.90
C GLN A 63 3.98 10.42 -8.03
N ARG A 64 5.27 10.60 -7.72
CA ARG A 64 6.32 10.60 -8.74
C ARG A 64 6.41 9.26 -9.49
N ALA A 65 6.21 8.14 -8.80
CA ALA A 65 6.22 6.82 -9.42
C ALA A 65 4.98 6.58 -10.31
N ALA A 66 3.83 7.14 -9.94
CA ALA A 66 2.61 7.15 -10.76
C ALA A 66 2.80 8.03 -12.00
N ASP A 67 3.32 9.26 -11.83
CA ASP A 67 3.61 10.20 -12.94
C ASP A 67 4.61 9.61 -13.94
N ALA A 68 5.56 8.80 -13.46
CA ALA A 68 6.52 8.10 -14.30
C ALA A 68 5.97 6.83 -14.96
N HIS A 69 4.69 6.48 -14.76
CA HIS A 69 4.07 5.21 -15.16
C HIS A 69 4.86 3.97 -14.68
N ARG A 70 5.53 4.09 -13.53
CA ARG A 70 6.35 3.02 -12.97
C ARG A 70 5.59 2.22 -11.92
N LEU A 71 4.61 2.85 -11.26
CA LEU A 71 3.77 2.24 -10.24
C LEU A 71 2.98 1.05 -10.77
N GLY A 72 2.96 -0.04 -10.03
CA GLY A 72 2.02 -1.13 -10.26
C GLY A 72 0.60 -0.77 -9.81
N LEU A 73 -0.26 -1.78 -9.65
CA LEU A 73 -1.62 -1.61 -9.14
C LEU A 73 -1.59 -0.97 -7.73
N LEU A 74 -2.43 0.04 -7.50
CA LEU A 74 -2.66 0.63 -6.19
C LEU A 74 -4.07 0.26 -5.69
N THR A 75 -4.12 -0.47 -4.58
CA THR A 75 -5.35 -0.93 -3.92
C THR A 75 -5.52 -0.17 -2.62
N ASP A 76 -6.59 0.63 -2.52
CA ASP A 76 -6.97 1.31 -1.27
C ASP A 76 -7.93 0.41 -0.48
N ILE A 77 -7.55 0.07 0.75
CA ILE A 77 -8.34 -0.77 1.64
C ILE A 77 -8.94 0.16 2.69
N GLU A 78 -10.22 0.50 2.51
CA GLU A 78 -10.97 1.24 3.51
C GLU A 78 -11.49 0.31 4.61
N LEU A 79 -11.47 0.77 5.86
CA LEU A 79 -11.89 -0.03 7.02
C LEU A 79 -13.42 -0.01 7.10
N GLY A 80 -14.05 -0.93 6.36
CA GLY A 80 -15.47 -1.25 6.47
C GLY A 80 -16.43 -0.23 5.84
N SER A 81 -16.93 -0.56 4.66
CA SER A 81 -18.38 -0.67 4.52
C SER A 81 -18.70 -2.10 4.10
N ASP A 82 -19.27 -2.85 5.03
CA ASP A 82 -20.18 -3.91 4.67
C ASP A 82 -21.37 -3.27 3.94
N THR A 83 -21.77 -3.85 2.81
CA THR A 83 -22.86 -3.44 1.89
C THR A 83 -22.70 -2.13 1.10
N LEU A 84 -22.49 -2.27 -0.21
CA LEU A 84 -23.47 -1.86 -1.24
C LEU A 84 -23.01 -2.40 -2.59
N GLY A 85 -23.64 -3.49 -3.02
CA GLY A 85 -23.62 -3.85 -4.42
C GLY A 85 -24.33 -2.77 -5.21
N ILE A 86 -23.63 -2.14 -6.15
CA ILE A 86 -24.17 -1.83 -7.47
C ILE A 86 -23.00 -1.67 -8.44
N SER A 87 -22.79 -2.73 -9.21
CA SER A 87 -22.38 -2.62 -10.61
C SER A 87 -23.28 -1.60 -11.32
N GLY A 88 -22.67 -0.85 -12.23
CA GLY A 88 -23.27 0.34 -12.81
C GLY A 88 -24.44 0.15 -13.77
N ALA A 89 -25.01 1.28 -14.15
CA ALA A 89 -25.56 1.62 -15.46
C ALA A 89 -25.72 3.15 -15.51
#